data_AF-A0A357K779-F1
#
_entry.id   AF-A0A357K779-F1
#
_cell.length_a   1.000
_cell.length_b   1.000
_cell.length_c   1.000
_cell.angle_alpha   90.00
_cell.angle_beta   90.00
_cell.angle_gamma   90.00
#
_symmetry.space_group_name_H-M   'P 1'
#
loop_
_entity.id
_entity.type
_entity.pdbx_description
1 polymer ?
#
loop_
_entity_poly.entity_id
_entity_poly.type
_entity_poly.pdbx_seq_one_letter_code
_entity_poly.pdbx_strand_id
1 'polypeptide(L)'
;MHDTLSKRLLFLAAAAIVVVTLGYTQHLSSIIREEEQRKVDLWVEAVKQRAELVTYTQTLFEDLGAEEKKRADRLASAYRLIQEAPDGTDLTFAGDFLVNNNTVPVLITNKAGDVVYKVNVDPPPAGVAEPAYYDSIRRTQMSRNPPIRFEEVGQTIYYAESVRLRKLREAMDELIESFISETVINSASVPVLLIDSTATRVVKSQGIDVSKLDTPEKLQARYMAMAEDNPPIPVYLPGEGWHIVFYEESAVLTQLRYFPAVQLLLIAAFLLVAYLVFSASRRAEQNRVWVGMAKETAHQLGTPLSSLMAWSELLAAKGVEKEALQEMDKDLARL
;
A
#
# COMPACT_ATOMS: atom_id res chain seq x y z
N MET A 1 15.91 14.78 -55.04
CA MET A 1 14.75 15.34 -54.32
C MET A 1 13.98 14.31 -53.47
N HIS A 2 13.90 13.03 -53.88
CA HIS A 2 13.22 11.98 -53.09
C HIS A 2 13.90 11.65 -51.74
N ASP A 3 15.23 11.69 -51.67
CA ASP A 3 15.99 11.29 -50.47
C ASP A 3 15.85 12.26 -49.27
N THR A 4 15.58 13.54 -49.53
CA THR A 4 15.33 14.53 -48.45
C THR A 4 13.92 14.43 -47.89
N LEU A 5 12.96 13.96 -48.69
CA LEU A 5 11.56 13.81 -48.30
C LEU A 5 11.35 12.61 -47.37
N SER A 6 11.97 11.46 -47.69
CA SER A 6 11.91 10.26 -46.84
C SER A 6 12.55 10.48 -45.46
N LYS A 7 13.70 11.18 -45.40
CA LYS A 7 14.38 11.53 -44.14
C LYS A 7 13.54 12.43 -43.25
N ARG A 8 12.86 13.43 -43.84
CA ARG A 8 11.93 14.31 -43.09
C ARG A 8 10.73 13.54 -42.57
N LEU A 9 10.17 12.62 -43.36
CA LEU A 9 9.02 11.81 -42.96
C LEU A 9 9.36 10.85 -41.81
N LEU A 10 10.54 10.21 -41.84
CA LEU A 10 11.03 9.38 -40.74
C LEU A 10 11.26 10.18 -39.45
N PHE A 11 11.84 11.38 -39.57
CA PHE A 11 12.02 12.27 -38.42
C PHE A 11 10.67 12.69 -37.80
N LEU A 12 9.70 13.07 -38.63
CA LEU A 12 8.35 13.42 -38.17
C LEU A 12 7.64 12.24 -37.51
N ALA A 13 7.78 11.03 -38.07
CA ALA A 13 7.21 9.82 -37.47
C ALA A 13 7.86 9.52 -36.10
N ALA A 14 9.18 9.62 -35.99
CA ALA A 14 9.89 9.43 -34.72
C ALA A 14 9.47 10.49 -33.68
N ALA A 15 9.38 11.76 -34.08
CA ALA A 15 8.92 12.84 -33.22
C ALA A 15 7.46 12.60 -32.75
N ALA A 16 6.58 12.17 -33.65
CA ALA A 16 5.19 11.83 -33.30
C ALA A 16 5.11 10.69 -32.28
N ILE A 17 5.92 9.63 -32.44
CA ILE A 17 5.99 8.53 -31.48
C ILE A 17 6.43 9.05 -30.10
N VAL A 18 7.45 9.89 -30.03
CA VAL A 18 7.92 10.47 -28.75
C VAL A 18 6.82 11.31 -28.10
N VAL A 19 6.14 12.17 -28.86
CA VAL A 19 5.05 13.01 -28.33
C VAL A 19 3.88 12.14 -27.83
N VAL A 20 3.47 11.13 -28.60
CA VAL A 20 2.38 10.22 -28.22
C VAL A 20 2.74 9.41 -26.98
N THR A 21 3.95 8.87 -26.89
CA THR A 21 4.39 8.07 -25.74
C THR A 21 4.52 8.88 -24.46
N LEU A 22 5.09 10.09 -24.54
CA LEU A 22 5.17 11.01 -23.40
C LEU A 22 3.77 11.47 -22.96
N GLY A 23 2.90 11.83 -23.91
CA GLY A 23 1.51 12.22 -23.63
C GLY A 23 0.71 11.10 -22.99
N TYR A 24 0.87 9.87 -23.48
CA TYR A 24 0.22 8.68 -22.90
C TYR A 24 0.72 8.40 -21.48
N THR A 25 2.03 8.49 -21.23
CA THR A 25 2.60 8.30 -19.88
C THR A 25 2.07 9.33 -18.89
N GLN A 26 1.98 10.59 -19.31
CA GLN A 26 1.43 11.66 -18.47
C GLN A 26 -0.05 11.42 -18.15
N HIS A 27 -0.83 10.98 -19.15
CA HIS A 27 -2.23 10.65 -18.98
C HIS A 27 -2.45 9.43 -18.06
N LEU A 28 -1.64 8.39 -18.20
CA LEU A 28 -1.69 7.22 -17.34
C LEU A 28 -1.35 7.59 -15.89
N SER A 29 -0.33 8.42 -15.69
CA SER A 29 0.05 8.91 -14.36
C SER A 29 -1.08 9.70 -13.71
N SER A 30 -1.81 10.54 -14.46
CA SER A 30 -2.97 11.26 -13.91
C SER A 30 -4.12 10.34 -13.54
N ILE A 31 -4.41 9.31 -14.35
CA ILE A 31 -5.44 8.32 -14.05
C ILE A 31 -5.11 7.58 -12.75
N ILE A 32 -3.87 7.12 -12.61
CA ILE A 32 -3.44 6.36 -11.42
C ILE A 32 -3.45 7.26 -10.18
N ARG A 33 -3.06 8.54 -10.31
CA ARG A 33 -3.17 9.50 -9.20
C ARG A 33 -4.60 9.67 -8.72
N GLU A 34 -5.56 9.83 -9.64
CA GLU A 34 -6.98 9.94 -9.28
C GLU A 34 -7.48 8.64 -8.62
N GLU A 35 -7.04 7.48 -9.09
CA GLU A 35 -7.37 6.19 -8.50
C GLU A 35 -6.79 6.03 -7.09
N GLU A 36 -5.52 6.43 -6.87
CA GLU A 36 -4.88 6.41 -5.56
C GLU A 36 -5.58 7.34 -4.57
N GLN A 37 -5.98 8.54 -4.99
CA GLN A 37 -6.77 9.45 -4.15
C GLN A 37 -8.10 8.84 -3.75
N ARG A 38 -8.83 8.22 -4.70
CA ARG A 38 -10.09 7.51 -4.37
C ARG A 38 -9.86 6.35 -3.39
N LYS A 39 -8.75 5.63 -3.49
CA LYS A 39 -8.40 4.57 -2.53
C LYS A 39 -8.19 5.14 -1.13
N VAL A 40 -7.54 6.30 -1.01
CA VAL A 40 -7.40 6.99 0.29
C VAL A 40 -8.76 7.40 0.84
N ASP A 41 -9.65 7.98 0.02
CA ASP A 41 -11.00 8.35 0.45
C ASP A 41 -11.82 7.15 0.92
N LEU A 42 -11.79 6.04 0.18
CA LEU A 42 -12.44 4.79 0.55
C LEU A 42 -11.88 4.21 1.86
N TRP A 43 -10.57 4.31 2.05
CA TRP A 43 -9.93 3.89 3.29
C TRP A 43 -10.40 4.74 4.47
N VAL A 44 -10.43 6.07 4.32
CA VAL A 44 -10.95 7.00 5.32
C VAL A 44 -12.41 6.68 5.67
N GLU A 45 -13.24 6.47 4.67
CA GLU A 45 -14.66 6.15 4.83
C GLU A 45 -14.84 4.82 5.57
N ALA A 46 -14.06 3.81 5.23
CA ALA A 46 -14.16 2.52 5.89
C ALA A 46 -13.65 2.56 7.35
N VAL A 47 -12.67 3.42 7.66
CA VAL A 47 -12.25 3.69 9.05
C VAL A 47 -13.37 4.39 9.83
N LYS A 48 -14.09 5.33 9.22
CA LYS A 48 -15.26 5.98 9.85
C LYS A 48 -16.39 4.99 10.12
N GLN A 49 -16.79 4.22 9.10
CA GLN A 49 -17.86 3.21 9.22
C GLN A 49 -17.54 2.18 10.30
N ARG A 50 -16.26 1.78 10.43
CA ARG A 50 -15.81 0.95 11.54
C ARG A 50 -16.06 1.62 12.90
N ALA A 51 -15.61 2.86 13.07
CA ALA A 51 -15.78 3.58 14.34
C ALA A 51 -17.26 3.77 14.70
N GLU A 52 -18.11 4.03 13.70
CA GLU A 52 -19.57 4.06 13.83
C GLU A 52 -20.13 2.70 14.27
N LEU A 53 -19.73 1.61 13.63
CA LEU A 53 -20.16 0.25 13.99
C LEU A 53 -19.74 -0.11 15.42
N VAL A 54 -18.50 0.18 15.81
CA VAL A 54 -18.00 -0.07 17.17
C VAL A 54 -18.78 0.75 18.20
N THR A 55 -18.99 2.03 17.94
CA THR A 55 -19.75 2.90 18.86
C THR A 55 -21.20 2.44 18.97
N TYR A 56 -21.84 2.16 17.82
CA TYR A 56 -23.22 1.68 17.78
C TYR A 56 -23.38 0.36 18.54
N THR A 57 -22.50 -0.61 18.29
CA THR A 57 -22.54 -1.90 18.99
C THR A 57 -22.32 -1.74 20.49
N GLN A 58 -21.38 -0.90 20.93
CA GLN A 58 -21.19 -0.59 22.35
C GLN A 58 -22.48 -0.04 22.99
N THR A 59 -23.09 0.98 22.38
CA THR A 59 -24.36 1.55 22.90
C THR A 59 -25.48 0.51 22.95
N LEU A 60 -25.61 -0.32 21.91
CA LEU A 60 -26.61 -1.38 21.85
C LEU A 60 -26.39 -2.41 22.97
N PHE A 61 -25.15 -2.83 23.23
CA PHE A 61 -24.84 -3.78 24.29
C PHE A 61 -25.02 -3.19 25.69
N GLU A 62 -24.79 -1.90 25.87
CA GLU A 62 -25.09 -1.21 27.13
C GLU A 62 -26.60 -1.20 27.41
N ASP A 63 -27.41 -0.83 26.41
CA ASP A 63 -28.87 -0.81 26.53
C ASP A 63 -29.44 -2.20 26.79
N LEU A 64 -29.03 -3.20 25.98
CA LEU A 64 -29.44 -4.59 26.18
C LEU A 64 -28.97 -5.14 27.53
N GLY A 65 -27.75 -4.83 27.94
CA GLY A 65 -27.21 -5.23 29.23
C GLY A 65 -28.02 -4.62 30.39
N ALA A 66 -28.44 -3.37 30.28
CA ALA A 66 -29.31 -2.72 31.27
C ALA A 66 -30.69 -3.39 31.35
N GLU A 67 -31.28 -3.79 30.22
CA GLU A 67 -32.53 -4.56 30.21
C GLU A 67 -32.37 -5.96 30.81
N GLU A 68 -31.30 -6.68 30.47
CA GLU A 68 -31.01 -8.00 31.02
C GLU A 68 -30.77 -7.95 32.52
N LYS A 69 -30.08 -6.92 33.01
CA LYS A 69 -29.89 -6.70 34.45
C LYS A 69 -31.22 -6.59 35.18
N LYS A 70 -32.20 -5.84 34.65
CA LYS A 70 -33.55 -5.77 35.23
C LYS A 70 -34.26 -7.13 35.25
N ARG A 71 -33.99 -8.02 34.29
CA ARG A 71 -34.53 -9.39 34.30
C ARG A 71 -33.84 -10.26 35.35
N ALA A 72 -32.51 -10.16 35.44
CA ALA A 72 -31.73 -10.86 36.46
C ALA A 72 -32.13 -10.43 37.88
N ASP A 73 -32.34 -9.13 38.12
CA ASP A 73 -32.78 -8.59 39.41
C ASP A 73 -34.19 -9.08 39.79
N ARG A 74 -35.09 -9.24 38.82
CA ARG A 74 -36.43 -9.84 39.05
C ARG A 74 -36.33 -11.33 39.36
N LEU A 75 -35.49 -12.06 38.64
CA LEU A 75 -35.21 -13.47 38.91
C LEU A 75 -34.62 -13.66 40.31
N ALA A 76 -33.65 -12.81 40.69
CA ALA A 76 -33.08 -12.76 42.03
C ALA A 76 -34.13 -12.51 43.11
N SER A 77 -35.04 -11.57 42.85
CA SER A 77 -36.16 -11.26 43.75
C SER A 77 -37.14 -12.43 43.89
N ALA A 78 -37.38 -13.17 42.80
CA ALA A 78 -38.18 -14.39 42.83
C ALA A 78 -37.52 -15.51 43.66
N TYR A 79 -36.20 -15.70 43.53
CA TYR A 79 -35.44 -16.62 44.39
C TYR A 79 -35.54 -16.24 45.87
N ARG A 80 -35.45 -14.94 46.19
CA ARG A 80 -35.63 -14.45 47.57
C ARG A 80 -37.02 -14.75 48.09
N LEU A 81 -38.05 -14.45 47.31
CA LEU A 81 -39.43 -14.68 47.73
C LEU A 81 -39.69 -16.16 48.01
N ILE A 82 -39.20 -17.09 47.19
CA ILE A 82 -39.43 -18.53 47.41
C ILE A 82 -38.73 -19.05 48.68
N GLN A 83 -37.56 -18.52 49.03
CA GLN A 83 -36.81 -19.01 50.19
C GLN A 83 -37.20 -18.33 51.50
N GLU A 84 -37.65 -17.06 51.47
CA GLU A 84 -37.99 -16.29 52.68
C GLU A 84 -39.50 -16.23 52.95
N ALA A 85 -40.35 -16.67 52.01
CA ALA A 85 -41.80 -16.59 52.18
C ALA A 85 -42.32 -17.53 53.29
N PRO A 86 -43.18 -17.03 54.19
CA PRO A 86 -43.91 -17.87 55.14
C PRO A 86 -44.79 -18.92 54.46
N ASP A 87 -45.04 -20.01 55.17
CA ASP A 87 -45.94 -21.08 54.72
C ASP A 87 -47.32 -20.51 54.34
N GLY A 88 -47.78 -20.83 53.12
CA GLY A 88 -49.07 -20.38 52.58
C GLY A 88 -49.01 -19.11 51.71
N THR A 89 -47.83 -18.53 51.49
CA THR A 89 -47.64 -17.42 50.54
C THR A 89 -47.89 -17.90 49.09
N ASP A 90 -48.59 -17.10 48.29
CA ASP A 90 -48.74 -17.38 46.85
C ASP A 90 -47.40 -17.17 46.13
N LEU A 91 -46.77 -18.28 45.76
CA LEU A 91 -45.48 -18.31 45.06
C LEU A 91 -45.63 -18.43 43.53
N THR A 92 -46.85 -18.35 42.99
CA THR A 92 -47.10 -18.53 41.55
C THR A 92 -46.24 -17.55 40.72
N PHE A 93 -46.22 -16.28 41.12
CA PHE A 93 -45.39 -15.25 40.48
C PHE A 93 -43.89 -15.61 40.51
N ALA A 94 -43.36 -16.04 41.66
CA ALA A 94 -41.93 -16.35 41.77
C ALA A 94 -41.58 -17.65 41.01
N GLY A 95 -42.45 -18.65 41.05
CA GLY A 95 -42.34 -19.89 40.29
C GLY A 95 -42.28 -19.63 38.78
N ASP A 96 -43.11 -18.72 38.27
CA ASP A 96 -43.13 -18.34 36.86
C ASP A 96 -41.79 -17.74 36.41
N PHE A 97 -41.10 -16.96 37.25
CA PHE A 97 -39.78 -16.40 36.90
C PHE A 97 -38.67 -17.46 36.91
N LEU A 98 -38.73 -18.44 37.82
CA LEU A 98 -37.75 -19.52 37.88
C LEU A 98 -37.89 -20.49 36.70
N VAL A 99 -39.13 -20.91 36.41
CA VAL A 99 -39.42 -21.89 35.35
C VAL A 99 -39.15 -21.31 33.96
N ASN A 100 -39.41 -20.02 33.76
CA ASN A 100 -39.21 -19.37 32.46
C ASN A 100 -37.79 -18.82 32.24
N ASN A 101 -36.84 -19.04 33.18
CA ASN A 101 -35.45 -18.64 32.99
C ASN A 101 -34.71 -19.54 31.99
N ASN A 102 -34.76 -19.17 30.71
CA ASN A 102 -34.13 -19.92 29.62
C ASN A 102 -32.80 -19.32 29.13
N THR A 103 -32.35 -18.21 29.71
CA THR A 103 -31.23 -17.43 29.13
C THR A 103 -30.19 -16.97 30.14
N VAL A 104 -30.56 -16.75 31.40
CA VAL A 104 -29.63 -16.24 32.42
C VAL A 104 -28.92 -17.42 33.08
N PRO A 105 -27.58 -17.50 33.00
CA PRO A 105 -26.80 -18.49 33.72
C PRO A 105 -26.85 -18.23 35.23
N VAL A 106 -27.18 -19.27 36.00
CA VAL A 106 -27.28 -19.22 37.47
C VAL A 106 -26.51 -20.40 38.07
N LEU A 107 -25.67 -20.10 39.06
CA LEU A 107 -25.00 -21.08 39.92
C LEU A 107 -25.39 -20.82 41.38
N ILE A 108 -25.88 -21.84 42.07
CA ILE A 108 -26.15 -21.79 43.51
C ILE A 108 -25.10 -22.65 44.20
N THR A 109 -24.44 -22.09 45.22
CA THR A 109 -23.46 -22.81 46.04
C THR A 109 -23.90 -22.90 47.51
N ASN A 110 -23.45 -23.94 48.21
CA ASN A 110 -23.57 -24.05 49.67
C ASN A 110 -22.51 -23.19 50.40
N LYS A 111 -22.50 -23.20 51.75
CA LYS A 111 -21.49 -22.50 52.58
C LYS A 111 -20.04 -22.97 52.34
N ALA A 112 -19.85 -24.21 51.90
CA ALA A 112 -18.52 -24.76 51.57
C ALA A 112 -18.03 -24.33 50.17
N GLY A 113 -18.92 -23.75 49.35
CA GLY A 113 -18.62 -23.32 47.98
C GLY A 113 -18.94 -24.37 46.91
N ASP A 114 -19.50 -25.53 47.29
CA ASP A 114 -19.90 -26.56 46.33
C ASP A 114 -21.17 -26.14 45.59
N VAL A 115 -21.22 -26.41 44.29
CA VAL A 115 -22.38 -26.12 43.45
C VAL A 115 -23.51 -27.09 43.77
N VAL A 116 -24.62 -26.55 44.29
CA VAL A 116 -25.84 -27.32 44.61
C VAL A 116 -26.87 -27.27 43.48
N TYR A 117 -26.84 -26.22 42.66
CA TYR A 117 -27.77 -26.07 41.54
C TYR A 117 -27.15 -25.23 40.43
N LYS A 118 -27.49 -25.56 39.17
CA LYS A 118 -26.97 -24.89 37.98
C LYS A 118 -28.03 -24.84 36.89
N VAL A 119 -28.18 -23.70 36.24
CA VAL A 119 -29.11 -23.47 35.12
C VAL A 119 -28.44 -22.61 34.07
N ASN A 120 -28.59 -22.97 32.79
CA ASN A 120 -28.01 -22.26 31.64
C ASN A 120 -26.47 -22.07 31.72
N VAL A 121 -25.77 -23.00 32.38
CA VAL A 121 -24.30 -23.05 32.44
C VAL A 121 -23.82 -24.28 31.69
N ASP A 122 -22.89 -24.09 30.75
CA ASP A 122 -22.32 -25.18 29.97
C ASP A 122 -21.64 -26.23 30.88
N PRO A 123 -21.65 -27.53 30.54
CA PRO A 123 -20.90 -28.54 31.28
C PRO A 123 -19.39 -28.41 31.05
N PRO A 124 -18.53 -28.93 31.95
CA PRO A 124 -17.09 -28.92 31.74
C PRO A 124 -16.67 -29.72 30.49
N PRO A 125 -15.62 -29.29 29.79
CA PRO A 125 -14.99 -30.09 28.74
C PRO A 125 -14.47 -31.43 29.28
N ALA A 126 -14.36 -32.43 28.41
CA ALA A 126 -13.82 -33.74 28.77
C ALA A 126 -12.41 -33.61 29.39
N GLY A 127 -12.21 -34.23 30.55
CA GLY A 127 -10.94 -34.20 31.27
C GLY A 127 -10.78 -33.03 32.26
N VAL A 128 -11.76 -32.13 32.36
CA VAL A 128 -11.75 -31.03 33.34
C VAL A 128 -12.61 -31.40 34.54
N ALA A 129 -12.08 -31.21 35.75
CA ALA A 129 -12.83 -31.45 36.98
C ALA A 129 -13.97 -30.43 37.16
N GLU A 130 -15.18 -30.90 37.44
CA GLU A 130 -16.38 -30.06 37.63
C GLU A 130 -16.17 -28.90 38.62
N PRO A 131 -15.61 -29.12 39.83
CA PRO A 131 -15.44 -28.03 40.80
C PRO A 131 -14.54 -26.90 40.30
N ALA A 132 -13.43 -27.25 39.65
CA ALA A 132 -12.49 -26.27 39.10
C ALA A 132 -13.10 -25.49 37.93
N TYR A 133 -13.89 -26.17 37.08
CA TYR A 133 -14.57 -25.55 35.97
C TYR A 133 -15.64 -24.55 36.41
N TYR A 134 -16.52 -24.92 37.34
CA TYR A 134 -17.56 -24.01 37.83
C TYR A 134 -17.00 -22.88 38.70
N ASP A 135 -15.89 -23.10 39.43
CA ASP A 135 -15.17 -22.00 40.09
C ASP A 135 -14.60 -21.02 39.04
N SER A 136 -14.08 -21.52 37.92
CA SER A 136 -13.59 -20.65 36.86
C SER A 136 -14.71 -19.78 36.28
N ILE A 137 -15.88 -20.36 35.96
CA ILE A 137 -17.06 -19.64 35.46
C ILE A 137 -17.51 -18.58 36.47
N ARG A 138 -17.55 -18.94 37.76
CA ARG A 138 -17.90 -18.00 38.82
C ARG A 138 -16.99 -16.78 38.83
N ARG A 139 -15.68 -16.99 38.66
CA ARG A 139 -14.67 -15.91 38.69
C ARG A 139 -14.59 -15.10 37.40
N THR A 140 -14.76 -15.73 36.24
CA THR A 140 -14.56 -15.08 34.94
C THR A 140 -15.85 -14.47 34.39
N GLN A 141 -16.99 -15.14 34.56
CA GLN A 141 -18.27 -14.73 33.97
C GLN A 141 -19.18 -14.07 35.00
N MET A 142 -19.25 -14.58 36.23
CA MET A 142 -20.26 -14.13 37.22
C MET A 142 -19.74 -13.09 38.21
N SER A 143 -18.43 -12.86 38.29
CA SER A 143 -17.81 -11.91 39.24
C SER A 143 -18.19 -10.45 39.00
N ARG A 144 -18.67 -10.12 37.79
CA ARG A 144 -19.14 -8.78 37.44
C ARG A 144 -20.42 -8.38 38.18
N ASN A 145 -21.17 -9.36 38.68
CA ASN A 145 -22.43 -9.12 39.39
C ASN A 145 -22.26 -9.44 40.89
N PRO A 146 -22.87 -8.64 41.78
CA PRO A 146 -22.85 -8.92 43.21
C PRO A 146 -23.63 -10.23 43.48
N PRO A 147 -23.04 -11.20 44.20
CA PRO A 147 -23.74 -12.43 44.53
C PRO A 147 -24.86 -12.19 45.54
N ILE A 148 -25.91 -12.98 45.45
CA ILE A 148 -27.04 -12.92 46.39
C ILE A 148 -26.84 -13.98 47.46
N ARG A 149 -26.74 -13.58 48.72
CA ARG A 149 -26.49 -14.47 49.84
C ARG A 149 -27.77 -14.72 50.62
N PHE A 150 -28.00 -15.98 50.95
CA PHE A 150 -29.09 -16.46 51.79
C PHE A 150 -28.50 -17.06 53.07
N GLU A 151 -28.50 -16.27 54.13
CA GLU A 151 -27.86 -16.67 55.40
C GLU A 151 -28.63 -17.80 56.10
N GLU A 152 -29.96 -17.82 56.00
CA GLU A 152 -30.85 -18.79 56.64
C GLU A 152 -30.64 -20.22 56.13
N VAL A 153 -30.52 -20.38 54.81
CA VAL A 153 -30.32 -21.68 54.15
C VAL A 153 -28.86 -21.93 53.78
N GLY A 154 -27.97 -20.95 54.00
CA GLY A 154 -26.55 -21.07 53.75
C GLY A 154 -26.18 -21.19 52.28
N GLN A 155 -26.93 -20.54 51.40
CA GLN A 155 -26.74 -20.61 49.96
C GLN A 155 -26.29 -19.26 49.39
N THR A 156 -25.51 -19.30 48.32
CA THR A 156 -25.12 -18.10 47.56
C THR A 156 -25.44 -18.31 46.09
N ILE A 157 -26.15 -17.35 45.49
CA ILE A 157 -26.51 -17.34 44.07
C ILE A 157 -25.55 -16.42 43.33
N TYR A 158 -24.90 -16.98 42.32
CA TYR A 158 -24.09 -16.29 41.33
C TYR A 158 -24.83 -16.29 39.99
N TYR A 159 -24.76 -15.17 39.28
CA TYR A 159 -25.40 -15.02 37.97
C TYR A 159 -24.54 -14.15 37.04
N ALA A 160 -24.67 -14.38 35.74
CA ALA A 160 -23.97 -13.61 34.71
C ALA A 160 -24.95 -13.03 33.68
N GLU A 161 -24.41 -12.29 32.71
CA GLU A 161 -25.14 -11.89 31.50
C GLU A 161 -25.70 -13.11 30.75
N SER A 162 -26.73 -12.92 29.94
CA SER A 162 -27.33 -14.05 29.23
C SER A 162 -26.36 -14.67 28.24
N VAL A 163 -26.48 -15.98 28.04
CA VAL A 163 -25.65 -16.71 27.06
C VAL A 163 -25.86 -16.16 25.65
N ARG A 164 -27.06 -15.66 25.33
CA ARG A 164 -27.37 -15.09 24.02
C ARG A 164 -26.69 -13.74 23.82
N LEU A 165 -26.74 -12.87 24.82
CA LEU A 165 -26.10 -11.55 24.75
C LEU A 165 -24.58 -11.70 24.64
N ARG A 166 -23.99 -12.61 25.43
CA ARG A 166 -22.56 -12.93 25.35
C ARG A 166 -22.15 -13.42 23.97
N LYS A 167 -22.85 -14.42 23.42
CA LYS A 167 -22.57 -14.95 22.06
C LYS A 167 -22.77 -13.90 20.97
N LEU A 168 -23.76 -13.03 21.10
CA LEU A 168 -23.97 -11.93 20.17
C LEU A 168 -22.78 -10.96 20.22
N ARG A 169 -22.28 -10.64 21.42
CA ARG A 169 -21.09 -9.80 21.61
C ARG A 169 -19.85 -10.42 20.97
N GLU A 170 -19.57 -11.68 21.28
CA GLU A 170 -18.46 -12.44 20.70
C GLU A 170 -18.53 -12.45 19.15
N ALA A 171 -19.71 -12.75 18.58
CA ALA A 171 -19.89 -12.76 17.13
C ALA A 171 -19.77 -11.36 16.49
N MET A 172 -20.26 -10.31 17.15
CA MET A 172 -20.12 -8.94 16.65
C MET A 172 -18.66 -8.47 16.72
N ASP A 173 -17.94 -8.80 17.78
CA ASP A 173 -16.52 -8.47 17.93
C ASP A 173 -15.69 -9.17 16.84
N GLU A 174 -15.94 -10.44 16.56
CA GLU A 174 -15.30 -11.20 15.47
C GLU A 174 -15.64 -10.63 14.07
N LEU A 175 -16.90 -10.24 13.84
CA LEU A 175 -17.31 -9.63 12.56
C LEU A 175 -16.68 -8.25 12.36
N ILE A 176 -16.60 -7.46 13.42
CA ILE A 176 -15.90 -6.17 13.40
C ILE A 176 -14.44 -6.43 13.04
N GLU A 177 -13.73 -7.29 13.79
CA GLU A 177 -12.32 -7.60 13.55
C GLU A 177 -12.04 -8.12 12.13
N SER A 178 -12.87 -9.05 11.64
CA SER A 178 -12.73 -9.63 10.29
C SER A 178 -13.02 -8.64 9.16
N PHE A 179 -14.12 -7.87 9.24
CA PHE A 179 -14.45 -6.83 8.25
C PHE A 179 -13.30 -5.83 8.09
N ILE A 180 -12.68 -5.46 9.21
CA ILE A 180 -11.56 -4.52 9.26
C ILE A 180 -10.31 -5.10 8.61
N SER A 181 -10.07 -6.41 8.75
CA SER A 181 -8.86 -7.08 8.25
C SER A 181 -8.90 -7.34 6.74
N GLU A 182 -10.06 -7.63 6.17
CA GLU A 182 -10.15 -8.12 4.78
C GLU A 182 -10.35 -7.00 3.74
N THR A 183 -11.14 -5.97 4.06
CA THR A 183 -11.63 -5.01 3.04
C THR A 183 -10.82 -3.70 2.96
N VAL A 184 -10.23 -3.27 4.07
CA VAL A 184 -9.68 -1.91 4.22
C VAL A 184 -8.16 -1.89 4.30
N ILE A 185 -7.57 -2.89 4.94
CA ILE A 185 -6.14 -2.89 5.25
C ILE A 185 -5.33 -3.39 4.06
N ASN A 186 -5.72 -4.48 3.37
CA ASN A 186 -4.87 -5.06 2.32
C ASN A 186 -5.06 -4.49 0.90
N SER A 187 -6.03 -3.59 0.68
CA SER A 187 -6.38 -3.09 -0.66
C SER A 187 -5.68 -1.78 -1.04
N ALA A 188 -5.17 -1.02 -0.06
CA ALA A 188 -4.49 0.24 -0.31
C ALA A 188 -3.01 0.00 -0.68
N SER A 189 -2.67 0.20 -1.95
CA SER A 189 -1.28 0.34 -2.42
C SER A 189 -0.64 1.68 -2.03
N VAL A 190 -1.41 2.54 -1.35
CA VAL A 190 -1.04 3.89 -0.94
C VAL A 190 -0.65 3.88 0.53
N PRO A 191 0.55 4.39 0.90
CA PRO A 191 0.93 4.50 2.29
C PRO A 191 0.06 5.54 3.00
N VAL A 192 -0.62 5.11 4.08
CA VAL A 192 -1.52 5.96 4.88
C VAL A 192 -1.26 5.81 6.37
N LEU A 193 -1.44 6.89 7.11
CA LEU A 193 -1.19 7.00 8.53
C LEU A 193 -2.32 7.77 9.21
N LEU A 194 -3.02 7.13 10.15
CA LEU A 194 -4.01 7.75 11.01
C LEU A 194 -3.39 8.04 12.37
N ILE A 195 -3.36 9.32 12.72
CA ILE A 195 -2.82 9.82 13.98
C ILE A 195 -3.94 10.45 14.79
N ASP A 196 -3.82 10.33 16.12
CA ASP A 196 -4.70 11.01 17.05
C ASP A 196 -4.60 12.54 16.97
N SER A 197 -5.60 13.24 17.52
CA SER A 197 -5.62 14.72 17.55
C SER A 197 -4.42 15.35 18.26
N THR A 198 -3.73 14.61 19.14
CA THR A 198 -2.53 15.11 19.82
C THR A 198 -1.26 14.97 18.98
N ALA A 199 -1.34 14.30 17.82
CA ALA A 199 -0.22 14.00 16.94
C ALA A 199 0.89 13.15 17.58
N THR A 200 0.58 12.41 18.66
CA THR A 200 1.58 11.65 19.43
C THR A 200 1.49 10.15 19.22
N ARG A 201 0.33 9.65 18.79
CA ARG A 201 0.07 8.21 18.70
C ARG A 201 -0.51 7.82 17.35
N VAL A 202 0.13 6.84 16.72
CA VAL A 202 -0.43 6.16 15.55
C VAL A 202 -1.59 5.27 16.00
N VAL A 203 -2.79 5.58 15.49
CA VAL A 203 -3.99 4.77 15.71
C VAL A 203 -4.05 3.64 14.70
N LYS A 204 -3.69 3.93 13.45
CA LYS A 204 -3.66 2.93 12.37
C LYS A 204 -2.68 3.34 11.28
N SER A 205 -2.07 2.35 10.64
CA SER A 205 -1.17 2.57 9.50
C SER A 205 -1.37 1.50 8.45
N GLN A 206 -1.17 1.86 7.19
CA GLN A 206 -1.10 0.90 6.08
C GLN A 206 0.02 1.28 5.13
N GLY A 207 0.79 0.28 4.67
CA GLY A 207 1.95 0.51 3.80
C GLY A 207 3.14 1.22 4.49
N ILE A 208 3.06 1.47 5.79
CA ILE A 208 4.11 2.15 6.58
C ILE A 208 4.51 1.24 7.74
N ASP A 209 5.82 1.01 7.84
CA ASP A 209 6.41 0.24 8.93
C ASP A 209 6.56 1.11 10.18
N VAL A 210 5.53 1.09 11.02
CA VAL A 210 5.48 1.86 12.27
C VAL A 210 6.53 1.44 13.29
N SER A 211 7.10 0.24 13.18
CA SER A 211 8.17 -0.21 14.09
C SER A 211 9.43 0.66 14.00
N LYS A 212 9.63 1.34 12.86
CA LYS A 212 10.74 2.27 12.63
C LYS A 212 10.45 3.70 13.14
N LEU A 213 9.23 3.96 13.60
CA LEU A 213 8.75 5.25 14.10
C LEU A 213 8.60 5.23 15.63
N ASP A 214 9.58 4.64 16.31
CA ASP A 214 9.62 4.39 17.75
C ASP A 214 9.76 5.65 18.62
N THR A 215 10.30 6.72 18.06
CA THR A 215 10.49 8.01 18.74
C THR A 215 9.49 9.06 18.24
N PRO A 216 8.91 9.91 19.12
CA PRO A 216 8.02 11.00 18.73
C PRO A 216 8.59 11.91 17.63
N GLU A 217 9.90 12.16 17.62
CA GLU A 217 10.57 13.01 16.64
C GLU A 217 10.57 12.39 15.24
N LYS A 218 10.81 11.07 15.13
CA LYS A 218 10.74 10.34 13.85
C LYS A 218 9.30 10.29 13.34
N LEU A 219 8.33 10.06 14.23
CA LEU A 219 6.92 10.08 13.87
C LEU A 219 6.52 11.46 13.34
N GLN A 220 6.93 12.52 14.03
CA GLN A 220 6.70 13.91 13.61
C GLN A 220 7.33 14.23 12.26
N ALA A 221 8.60 13.90 12.07
CA ALA A 221 9.28 14.08 10.80
C ALA A 221 8.56 13.33 9.68
N ARG A 222 8.05 12.12 9.96
CA ARG A 222 7.37 11.30 8.97
C ARG A 222 6.04 11.91 8.51
N TYR A 223 5.14 12.26 9.43
CA TYR A 223 3.85 12.82 9.03
C TYR A 223 3.97 14.23 8.44
N MET A 224 4.98 15.01 8.86
CA MET A 224 5.28 16.30 8.25
C MET A 224 5.76 16.16 6.80
N ALA A 225 6.62 15.17 6.52
CA ALA A 225 7.03 14.87 5.14
C ALA A 225 5.84 14.43 4.27
N MET A 226 4.93 13.62 4.82
CA MET A 226 3.71 13.22 4.11
C MET A 226 2.79 14.43 3.83
N ALA A 227 2.71 15.37 4.79
CA ALA A 227 1.91 16.59 4.67
C ALA A 227 2.48 17.61 3.66
N GLU A 228 3.76 17.49 3.29
CA GLU A 228 4.40 18.37 2.29
C GLU A 228 3.87 18.06 0.88
N ASP A 229 3.72 16.76 0.57
CA ASP A 229 3.27 16.30 -0.74
C ASP A 229 1.74 16.28 -0.87
N ASN A 230 1.01 16.02 0.23
CA ASN A 230 -0.45 15.86 0.21
C ASN A 230 -1.11 16.51 1.43
N PRO A 231 -2.23 17.24 1.24
CA PRO A 231 -2.94 17.86 2.35
C PRO A 231 -3.53 16.77 3.27
N PRO A 232 -3.32 16.86 4.60
CA PRO A 232 -3.88 15.88 5.52
C PRO A 232 -5.41 15.96 5.57
N ILE A 233 -6.06 14.81 5.79
CA ILE A 233 -7.52 14.68 5.82
C ILE A 233 -7.97 14.60 7.29
N PRO A 234 -8.68 15.61 7.83
CA PRO A 234 -9.25 15.53 9.17
C PRO A 234 -10.46 14.59 9.18
N VAL A 235 -10.53 13.73 10.20
CA VAL A 235 -11.56 12.71 10.32
C VAL A 235 -12.08 12.71 11.76
N TYR A 236 -13.41 12.78 11.92
CA TYR A 236 -14.05 12.56 13.20
C TYR A 236 -14.47 11.10 13.30
N LEU A 237 -13.98 10.41 14.33
CA LEU A 237 -14.34 9.02 14.62
C LEU A 237 -15.28 9.02 15.85
N PRO A 238 -16.52 8.52 15.74
CA PRO A 238 -17.39 8.34 16.90
C PRO A 238 -16.70 7.52 17.99
N GLY A 239 -16.87 7.92 19.24
CA GLY A 239 -16.21 7.29 20.40
C GLY A 239 -14.73 7.66 20.60
N GLU A 240 -14.00 8.04 19.54
CA GLU A 240 -12.56 8.34 19.62
C GLU A 240 -12.22 9.84 19.42
N GLY A 241 -13.11 10.61 18.80
CA GLY A 241 -12.95 12.04 18.55
C GLY A 241 -12.19 12.36 17.25
N TRP A 242 -11.56 13.54 17.22
CA TRP A 242 -10.84 14.01 16.04
C TRP A 242 -9.50 13.28 15.82
N HIS A 243 -9.26 12.94 14.57
CA HIS A 243 -8.06 12.29 14.06
C HIS A 243 -7.63 12.94 12.75
N ILE A 244 -6.39 12.68 12.34
CA ILE A 244 -5.84 13.21 11.10
C ILE A 244 -5.24 12.06 10.31
N VAL A 245 -5.58 12.01 9.03
CA VAL A 245 -5.04 11.04 8.07
C VAL A 245 -3.99 11.72 7.20
N PHE A 246 -2.78 11.19 7.25
CA PHE A 246 -1.67 11.54 6.37
C PHE A 246 -1.51 10.45 5.33
N TYR A 247 -1.25 10.83 4.09
CA TYR A 247 -1.04 9.90 2.98
C TYR A 247 0.03 10.44 2.03
N GLU A 248 0.64 9.57 1.25
CA GLU A 248 1.62 9.93 0.22
C GLU A 248 1.37 9.15 -1.08
N GLU A 249 1.94 9.60 -2.19
CA GLU A 249 1.86 8.86 -3.46
C GLU A 249 2.50 7.48 -3.31
N SER A 250 1.97 6.47 -4.02
CA SER A 250 2.61 5.16 -4.00
C SER A 250 3.99 5.19 -4.66
N ALA A 251 4.82 4.19 -4.35
CA ALA A 251 6.09 3.99 -5.03
C ALA A 251 5.93 3.83 -6.56
N VAL A 252 4.79 3.26 -7.00
CA VAL A 252 4.49 3.05 -8.43
C VAL A 252 4.20 4.36 -9.12
N LEU A 253 3.32 5.19 -8.55
CA LEU A 253 2.99 6.50 -9.10
C LEU A 253 4.23 7.41 -9.12
N THR A 254 5.04 7.37 -8.06
CA THR A 254 6.32 8.09 -8.02
C THR A 254 7.24 7.68 -9.16
N GLN A 255 7.38 6.37 -9.44
CA GLN A 255 8.21 5.88 -10.56
C GLN A 255 7.66 6.32 -11.93
N LEU A 256 6.34 6.24 -12.12
CA LEU A 256 5.68 6.67 -13.36
C LEU A 256 5.89 8.16 -13.64
N ARG A 257 5.93 8.99 -12.60
CA ARG A 257 6.20 10.43 -12.70
C ARG A 257 7.60 10.74 -13.25
N TYR A 258 8.61 9.92 -12.92
CA TYR A 258 9.98 10.09 -13.43
C TYR A 258 10.23 9.38 -14.76
N PHE A 259 9.35 8.47 -15.18
CA PHE A 259 9.48 7.71 -16.41
C PHE A 259 9.69 8.58 -17.67
N PRO A 260 8.97 9.70 -17.87
CA PRO A 260 9.21 10.60 -19.00
C PRO A 260 10.65 11.13 -19.08
N ALA A 261 11.27 11.45 -17.95
CA ALA A 261 12.64 11.94 -17.89
C ALA A 261 13.65 10.86 -18.29
N VAL A 262 13.43 9.62 -17.82
CA VAL A 262 14.24 8.45 -18.20
C VAL A 262 14.12 8.19 -19.71
N GLN A 263 12.91 8.30 -20.27
CA GLN A 263 12.69 8.13 -21.71
C GLN A 263 13.42 9.20 -22.53
N LEU A 264 13.36 10.47 -22.12
CA LEU A 264 14.10 11.55 -22.78
C LEU A 264 15.61 11.34 -22.73
N LEU A 265 16.14 10.85 -21.59
CA LEU A 265 17.55 10.50 -21.45
C LEU A 265 17.95 9.38 -22.43
N LEU A 266 17.12 8.34 -22.57
CA LEU A 266 17.36 7.26 -23.54
C LEU A 266 17.30 7.75 -24.99
N ILE A 267 16.34 8.61 -25.33
CA ILE A 267 16.25 9.22 -26.66
C ILE A 267 17.49 10.07 -26.94
N ALA A 268 17.93 10.90 -25.97
CA ALA A 268 19.12 11.73 -26.10
C ALA A 268 20.38 10.87 -26.32
N ALA A 269 20.53 9.77 -25.56
CA ALA A 269 21.63 8.82 -25.74
C ALA A 269 21.60 8.18 -27.14
N PHE A 270 20.42 7.79 -27.63
CA PHE A 270 20.27 7.20 -28.95
C PHE A 270 20.61 8.21 -30.07
N LEU A 271 20.14 9.45 -29.94
CA LEU A 271 20.46 10.53 -30.86
C LEU A 271 21.96 10.86 -30.87
N LEU A 272 22.62 10.82 -29.71
CA LEU A 272 24.07 11.00 -29.61
C LEU A 272 24.82 9.90 -30.38
N VAL A 273 24.46 8.63 -30.16
CA VAL A 273 25.07 7.50 -30.87
C VAL A 273 24.83 7.62 -32.38
N ALA A 274 23.60 7.92 -32.79
CA ALA A 274 23.27 8.13 -34.20
C ALA A 274 24.09 9.26 -34.83
N TYR A 275 24.28 10.37 -34.12
CA TYR A 275 25.11 11.49 -34.55
C TYR A 275 26.59 11.08 -34.70
N LEU A 276 27.15 10.35 -33.73
CA LEU A 276 28.54 9.86 -33.79
C LEU A 276 28.76 8.92 -34.98
N VAL A 277 27.85 7.96 -35.22
CA VAL A 277 27.94 7.04 -36.36
C VAL A 277 27.83 7.79 -37.69
N PHE A 278 26.87 8.71 -37.80
CA PHE A 278 26.65 9.48 -39.02
C PHE A 278 27.83 10.41 -39.33
N SER A 279 28.38 11.07 -38.32
CA SER A 279 29.53 11.96 -38.47
C SER A 279 30.80 11.18 -38.86
N ALA A 280 31.03 10.00 -38.26
CA ALA A 280 32.11 9.11 -38.65
C ALA A 280 31.95 8.61 -40.10
N SER A 281 30.74 8.21 -40.50
CA SER A 281 30.45 7.77 -41.86
C SER A 281 30.70 8.87 -42.91
N ARG A 282 30.22 10.09 -42.66
CA ARG A 282 30.49 11.24 -43.56
C ARG A 282 31.98 11.53 -43.70
N ARG A 283 32.74 11.45 -42.61
CA ARG A 283 34.20 11.63 -42.65
C ARG A 283 34.86 10.53 -43.48
N ALA A 284 34.43 9.28 -43.32
CA ALA A 284 34.93 8.15 -44.10
C ALA A 284 34.60 8.26 -45.60
N GLU A 285 33.40 8.72 -45.94
CA GLU A 285 32.98 8.97 -47.32
C GLU A 285 33.85 10.06 -47.97
N GLN A 286 34.05 11.19 -47.29
CA GLN A 286 34.97 12.24 -47.75
C GLN A 286 36.38 11.69 -47.96
N ASN A 287 36.95 11.00 -46.98
CA ASN A 287 38.29 10.43 -47.08
C ASN A 287 38.43 9.47 -48.28
N ARG A 288 37.40 8.67 -48.58
CA ARG A 288 37.39 7.80 -49.77
C ARG A 288 37.40 8.59 -51.08
N VAL A 289 36.64 9.68 -51.16
CA VAL A 289 36.65 10.56 -52.33
C VAL A 289 38.03 11.21 -52.51
N TRP A 290 38.65 11.71 -51.45
CA TRP A 290 39.99 12.28 -51.50
C TRP A 290 41.04 11.27 -51.96
N VAL A 291 41.02 10.04 -51.45
CA VAL A 291 41.93 8.97 -51.90
C VAL A 291 41.67 8.60 -53.36
N GLY A 292 40.40 8.54 -53.78
CA GLY A 292 40.03 8.28 -55.17
C GLY A 292 40.51 9.38 -56.12
N MET A 293 40.30 10.65 -55.76
CA MET A 293 40.79 11.80 -56.53
C MET A 293 42.32 11.81 -56.61
N ALA A 294 43.03 11.59 -55.50
CA ALA A 294 44.48 11.51 -55.50
C ALA A 294 45.00 10.39 -56.42
N LYS A 295 44.36 9.22 -56.40
CA LYS A 295 44.72 8.09 -57.28
C LYS A 295 44.49 8.42 -58.76
N GLU A 296 43.35 9.03 -59.09
CA GLU A 296 43.02 9.43 -60.46
C GLU A 296 43.96 10.54 -60.96
N THR A 297 44.25 11.56 -60.13
CA THR A 297 45.21 12.62 -60.47
C THR A 297 46.63 12.07 -60.66
N ALA A 298 47.09 11.15 -59.81
CA ALA A 298 48.39 10.51 -59.99
C ALA A 298 48.45 9.73 -61.32
N HIS A 299 47.37 9.04 -61.68
CA HIS A 299 47.27 8.34 -62.96
C HIS A 299 47.27 9.32 -64.16
N GLN A 300 46.50 10.41 -64.06
CA GLN A 300 46.40 11.44 -65.09
C GLN A 300 47.71 12.22 -65.29
N LEU A 301 48.49 12.45 -64.23
CA LEU A 301 49.81 13.09 -64.32
C LEU A 301 50.91 12.13 -64.79
N GLY A 302 50.79 10.83 -64.52
CA GLY A 302 51.78 9.83 -64.91
C GLY A 302 51.93 9.67 -66.43
N THR A 303 50.84 9.79 -67.19
CA THR A 303 50.85 9.65 -68.67
C THR A 303 51.62 10.78 -69.38
N PRO A 304 51.36 12.08 -69.11
CA PRO A 304 52.15 13.16 -69.69
C PRO A 304 53.60 13.19 -69.17
N LEU A 305 53.84 12.80 -67.91
CA LEU A 305 55.21 12.69 -67.40
C LEU A 305 56.02 11.63 -68.17
N SER A 306 55.42 10.47 -68.42
CA SER A 306 56.04 9.39 -69.20
C SER A 306 56.31 9.80 -70.65
N SER A 307 55.42 10.58 -71.27
CA SER A 307 55.65 11.09 -72.62
C SER A 307 56.77 12.13 -72.67
N LEU A 308 56.89 13.00 -71.66
CA LEU A 308 58.00 13.96 -71.54
C LEU A 308 59.36 13.26 -71.35
N MET A 309 59.42 12.19 -70.54
CA MET A 309 60.62 11.36 -70.42
C MET A 309 61.00 10.69 -71.76
N ALA A 310 60.02 10.16 -72.49
CA ALA A 310 60.28 9.59 -73.83
C ALA A 310 60.77 10.65 -74.83
N TRP A 311 60.25 11.89 -74.74
CA TRP A 311 60.76 13.01 -75.54
C TRP A 311 62.18 13.41 -75.14
N SER A 312 62.55 13.40 -73.85
CA SER A 312 63.92 13.69 -73.41
C SER A 312 64.92 12.64 -73.92
N GLU A 313 64.56 11.35 -73.85
CA GLU A 313 65.36 10.25 -74.41
C GLU A 313 65.55 10.37 -75.94
N LEU A 314 64.49 10.72 -76.68
CA LEU A 314 64.57 10.90 -78.13
C LEU A 314 65.46 12.08 -78.51
N LEU A 315 65.40 13.19 -77.77
CA LEU A 315 66.25 14.36 -77.99
C LEU A 315 67.72 14.05 -77.66
N ALA A 316 67.99 13.25 -76.64
CA ALA A 316 69.32 12.73 -76.33
C ALA A 316 69.89 11.91 -77.51
N ALA A 317 69.07 11.03 -78.12
CA ALA A 317 69.47 10.23 -79.28
C ALA A 317 69.75 11.08 -80.55
N LYS A 318 69.16 12.28 -80.65
CA LYS A 318 69.34 13.21 -81.78
C LYS A 318 70.52 14.18 -81.61
N GLY A 319 71.27 14.09 -80.51
CA GLY A 319 72.51 14.87 -80.32
C GLY A 319 72.32 16.29 -79.79
N VAL A 320 71.22 16.56 -79.09
CA VAL A 320 71.00 17.84 -78.37
C VAL A 320 72.03 18.00 -77.24
N GLU A 321 72.42 19.23 -76.90
CA GLU A 321 73.39 19.55 -75.85
C GLU A 321 73.04 18.89 -74.51
N LYS A 322 74.05 18.25 -73.88
CA LYS A 322 73.88 17.46 -72.65
C LYS A 322 73.41 18.29 -71.46
N GLU A 323 73.79 19.57 -71.40
CA GLU A 323 73.44 20.47 -70.30
C GLU A 323 71.95 20.81 -70.27
N ALA A 324 71.34 21.04 -71.44
CA ALA A 324 69.90 21.33 -71.54
C ALA A 324 69.04 20.09 -71.18
N LEU A 325 69.48 18.90 -71.59
CA LEU A 325 68.80 17.65 -71.25
C LEU A 325 68.90 17.33 -69.75
N GLN A 326 70.05 17.60 -69.13
CA GLN A 326 70.23 17.41 -67.69
C GLN A 326 69.31 18.31 -66.86
N GLU A 327 69.10 19.57 -67.25
CA GLU A 327 68.15 20.43 -66.55
C GLU A 327 66.69 19.99 -66.78
N MET A 328 66.33 19.52 -67.98
CA MET A 328 64.99 18.94 -68.24
C MET A 328 64.71 17.68 -67.41
N ASP A 329 65.66 16.74 -67.37
CA ASP A 329 65.50 15.50 -66.59
C ASP A 329 65.43 15.79 -65.08
N LYS A 330 66.14 16.83 -64.61
CA LYS A 330 66.10 17.28 -63.22
C LYS A 330 64.75 17.91 -62.85
N ASP A 331 64.15 18.68 -63.76
CA ASP A 331 62.80 19.22 -63.57
C ASP A 331 61.73 18.12 -63.61
N LEU A 332 61.89 17.11 -64.47
CA LEU A 332 61.02 15.93 -64.51
C LEU A 332 61.14 15.06 -63.25
N ALA A 333 62.35 14.91 -62.69
CA ALA A 333 62.59 14.16 -61.46
C ALA A 333 62.05 14.85 -60.19
N ARG A 334 61.72 16.14 -60.28
CA ARG A 334 61.20 16.94 -59.17
C ARG A 334 59.67 16.88 -59.03
N LEU A 335 58.96 16.50 -60.09
CA LEU A 335 57.49 16.43 -60.20
C LEU A 335 56.94 15.09 -59.67
#